data_AF-A0A835ND46-F1
#
_entry.id   AF-A0A835ND46-F1
#
_cell.length_a   1.000
_cell.length_b   1.000
_cell.length_c   1.000
_cell.angle_alpha   90.00
_cell.angle_beta   90.00
_cell.angle_gamma   90.00
#
_symmetry.space_group_name_H-M   'P 1'
#
loop_
_entity.id
_entity.type
_entity.pdbx_description
1 polymer ?
#
loop_
_entity_poly.entity_id
_entity_poly.type
_entity_poly.pdbx_seq_one_letter_code
_entity_poly.pdbx_strand_id
1 'polypeptide(L)'
;MLVLLILTNLLTMYIFTSPSFNLRPSPLGSKNHISLPLWESTTLLDELSSTKEQLSISHSLIAEMHKKLNSTNSFVEALLTELSSRHGGLTEKEKGSDPVKLLNAATSDEVMLVIGPHKLPLGYSPRMGSDEVYPPVDGACLRYQEELAEYMTYEVGGECPVDDVFAQRLMLKGREPLQLCGA
;
A
#
# COMPACT_ATOMS: atom_id res chain seq x y z
N MET A 1 -54.62 -12.05 35.33
CA MET A 1 -53.74 -11.27 34.43
C MET A 1 -52.58 -12.11 33.92
N LEU A 2 -51.71 -12.64 34.79
CA LEU A 2 -50.52 -13.40 34.39
C LEU A 2 -50.86 -14.73 33.65
N VAL A 3 -51.87 -15.46 34.12
CA VAL A 3 -52.33 -16.71 33.48
C VAL A 3 -52.91 -16.47 32.08
N LEU A 4 -53.61 -15.35 31.87
CA LEU A 4 -54.17 -14.97 30.57
C LEU A 4 -53.06 -14.67 29.55
N LEU A 5 -52.01 -13.97 29.97
CA LEU A 5 -50.84 -13.67 29.12
C LEU A 5 -50.09 -14.94 28.72
N ILE A 6 -49.92 -15.89 29.64
CA ILE A 6 -49.29 -17.18 29.36
C ILE A 6 -50.13 -17.96 28.33
N LEU A 7 -51.46 -18.00 28.51
CA LEU A 7 -52.37 -18.70 27.60
C LEU A 7 -52.37 -18.10 26.19
N THR A 8 -52.39 -16.78 26.07
CA THR A 8 -52.32 -16.12 24.75
C THR A 8 -50.99 -16.37 24.05
N ASN A 9 -49.89 -16.38 24.79
CA ASN A 9 -48.55 -16.59 24.22
C ASN A 9 -48.33 -18.06 23.80
N LEU A 10 -48.87 -19.01 24.57
CA LEU A 10 -48.89 -20.43 24.19
C LEU A 10 -49.78 -20.67 22.96
N LEU A 11 -50.92 -20.00 22.88
CA LEU A 11 -51.81 -20.09 21.73
C LEU A 11 -51.15 -19.53 20.46
N THR A 12 -50.44 -18.40 20.56
CA THR A 12 -49.68 -17.86 19.42
C THR A 12 -48.57 -18.80 19.00
N MET A 13 -47.80 -19.36 19.94
CA MET A 13 -46.78 -20.36 19.60
C MET A 13 -47.40 -21.58 18.93
N TYR A 14 -48.54 -22.08 19.41
CA TYR A 14 -49.19 -23.25 18.83
C TYR A 14 -49.72 -23.00 17.41
N ILE A 15 -50.25 -21.80 17.14
CA ILE A 15 -50.72 -21.40 15.79
C ILE A 15 -49.52 -21.26 14.84
N PHE A 16 -48.43 -20.63 15.27
CA PHE A 16 -47.28 -20.35 14.40
C PHE A 16 -46.26 -21.50 14.29
N THR A 17 -46.25 -22.44 15.24
CA THR A 17 -45.33 -23.59 15.25
C THR A 17 -45.99 -24.90 14.80
N SER A 18 -47.31 -24.95 14.57
CA SER A 18 -47.94 -26.16 14.04
C SER A 18 -47.54 -26.40 12.58
N PRO A 19 -46.90 -27.55 12.26
CA PRO A 19 -46.65 -27.93 10.89
C PRO A 19 -47.96 -28.41 10.28
N SER A 20 -48.45 -27.67 9.26
CA SER A 20 -49.40 -28.15 8.26
C SER A 20 -50.76 -28.61 8.79
N PHE A 21 -51.77 -27.73 8.67
CA PHE A 21 -53.16 -28.20 8.55
C PHE A 21 -53.27 -29.11 7.32
N ASN A 22 -53.26 -30.42 7.55
CA ASN A 22 -53.51 -31.42 6.53
C ASN A 22 -55.02 -31.43 6.23
N LEU A 23 -55.46 -30.45 5.44
CA LEU A 23 -56.83 -30.41 4.92
C LEU A 23 -56.98 -31.51 3.87
N ARG A 24 -57.46 -32.67 4.30
CA ARG A 24 -58.01 -33.71 3.41
C ARG A 24 -59.18 -33.07 2.64
N PRO A 25 -59.13 -32.97 1.30
CA PRO A 25 -60.29 -32.47 0.57
C PRO A 25 -61.37 -33.56 0.58
N SER A 26 -62.45 -33.30 1.31
CA SER A 26 -63.71 -34.03 1.13
C SER A 26 -64.38 -33.49 -0.14
N PRO A 27 -64.91 -34.34 -1.04
CA PRO A 27 -65.50 -33.87 -2.28
C PRO A 27 -66.97 -33.56 -2.02
N LEU A 28 -67.30 -32.32 -1.67
CA LEU A 28 -68.67 -31.84 -1.90
C LEU A 28 -68.70 -30.33 -2.11
N GLY A 29 -69.34 -29.96 -3.22
CA GLY A 29 -69.24 -28.65 -3.85
C GLY A 29 -69.58 -27.48 -2.95
N SER A 30 -68.71 -26.47 -3.01
CA SER A 30 -69.12 -25.08 -2.86
C SER A 30 -68.11 -24.18 -3.57
N LYS A 31 -68.63 -23.35 -4.47
CA LYS A 31 -67.90 -22.30 -5.19
C LYS A 31 -67.38 -21.29 -4.18
N ASN A 32 -66.12 -21.37 -3.79
CA ASN A 32 -65.34 -20.26 -3.23
C ASN A 32 -63.87 -20.53 -3.56
N HIS A 33 -63.36 -19.90 -4.61
CA HIS A 33 -61.95 -19.94 -4.94
C HIS A 33 -61.24 -19.02 -3.94
N ILE A 34 -60.79 -19.59 -2.83
CA ILE A 34 -59.75 -18.94 -2.03
C ILE A 34 -58.44 -19.34 -2.71
N SER A 35 -57.96 -18.49 -3.60
CA SER A 35 -56.61 -18.58 -4.16
C SER A 35 -55.61 -18.28 -3.03
N LEU A 36 -55.18 -19.34 -2.35
CA LEU A 36 -53.95 -19.29 -1.54
C LEU A 36 -52.78 -18.93 -2.48
N PRO A 37 -51.90 -17.99 -2.11
CA PRO A 37 -50.77 -17.65 -2.94
C PRO A 37 -49.79 -18.82 -2.92
N LEU A 38 -49.81 -19.62 -3.98
CA LEU A 38 -48.77 -20.60 -4.32
C LEU A 38 -47.55 -19.86 -4.90
N TRP A 39 -47.11 -18.79 -4.22
CA TRP A 39 -45.94 -17.99 -4.51
C TRP A 39 -45.09 -18.14 -3.24
N GLU A 40 -43.94 -18.81 -3.25
CA GLU A 40 -42.65 -18.15 -3.52
C GLU A 40 -41.52 -19.19 -3.67
N SER A 41 -41.83 -20.48 -3.88
CA SER A 41 -40.80 -21.52 -3.84
C SER A 41 -39.91 -21.52 -5.09
N THR A 42 -40.47 -21.27 -6.27
CA THR A 42 -39.72 -21.27 -7.53
C THR A 42 -38.83 -20.05 -7.68
N THR A 43 -39.29 -18.88 -7.21
CA THR A 43 -38.52 -17.63 -7.21
C THR A 43 -37.33 -17.71 -6.24
N LEU A 44 -37.54 -18.29 -5.05
CA LEU A 44 -36.46 -18.51 -4.09
C LEU A 44 -35.45 -19.55 -4.58
N LEU A 45 -35.88 -20.59 -5.27
CA LEU A 45 -34.96 -21.57 -5.89
C LEU A 45 -34.11 -20.93 -6.99
N ASP A 46 -34.68 -20.02 -7.78
CA ASP A 46 -33.98 -19.31 -8.82
C ASP A 46 -32.95 -18.33 -8.23
N GLU A 47 -33.32 -17.57 -7.18
CA GLU A 47 -32.38 -16.76 -6.39
C GLU A 47 -31.28 -17.61 -5.73
N LEU A 48 -31.60 -18.80 -5.22
CA LEU A 48 -30.59 -19.69 -4.64
C LEU A 48 -29.60 -20.19 -5.71
N SER A 49 -30.09 -20.45 -6.91
CA SER A 49 -29.24 -20.86 -8.03
C SER A 49 -28.33 -19.73 -8.49
N SER A 50 -28.88 -18.51 -8.57
CA SER A 50 -28.16 -17.29 -8.93
C SER A 50 -27.10 -16.91 -7.89
N THR A 51 -27.46 -16.93 -6.60
CA THR A 51 -26.52 -16.67 -5.49
C THR A 51 -25.42 -17.73 -5.41
N LYS A 52 -25.73 -18.99 -5.68
CA LYS A 52 -24.74 -20.07 -5.76
C LYS A 52 -23.72 -19.81 -6.87
N GLU A 53 -24.18 -19.37 -8.04
CA GLU A 53 -23.29 -19.02 -9.15
C GLU A 53 -22.41 -17.81 -8.81
N GLN A 54 -22.99 -16.75 -8.27
CA GLN A 54 -22.24 -15.56 -7.82
C GLN A 54 -21.20 -15.88 -6.76
N LEU A 55 -21.51 -16.79 -5.83
CA LEU A 55 -20.57 -17.22 -4.80
C LEU A 55 -19.41 -18.02 -5.42
N SER A 56 -19.68 -18.86 -6.43
CA SER A 56 -18.64 -19.59 -7.14
C SER A 56 -17.68 -18.67 -7.92
N ILE A 57 -18.21 -17.60 -8.53
CA ILE A 57 -17.43 -16.58 -9.24
C ILE A 57 -16.58 -15.76 -8.25
N SER A 58 -17.18 -15.35 -7.13
CA SER A 58 -16.44 -14.62 -6.09
C SER A 58 -15.30 -15.47 -5.52
N HIS A 59 -15.55 -16.77 -5.32
CA HIS A 59 -14.55 -17.70 -4.83
C HIS A 59 -13.39 -17.90 -5.83
N SER A 60 -13.67 -17.98 -7.13
CA SER A 60 -12.61 -18.10 -8.14
C SER A 60 -11.76 -16.83 -8.22
N LEU A 61 -12.38 -15.65 -8.11
CA LEU A 61 -11.68 -14.37 -8.07
C LEU A 61 -10.75 -14.26 -6.84
N ILE A 62 -11.20 -14.70 -5.67
CA ILE A 62 -10.37 -14.73 -4.46
C ILE A 62 -9.17 -15.66 -4.65
N ALA A 63 -9.37 -16.84 -5.23
CA ALA A 63 -8.29 -17.77 -5.51
C ALA A 63 -7.26 -17.20 -6.51
N GLU A 64 -7.73 -16.50 -7.54
CA GLU A 64 -6.85 -15.82 -8.50
C GLU A 64 -6.05 -14.69 -7.84
N MET A 65 -6.69 -13.86 -7.02
CA MET A 65 -6.01 -12.80 -6.27
C MET A 65 -4.97 -13.36 -5.31
N HIS A 66 -5.30 -14.42 -4.57
CA HIS A 66 -4.34 -15.12 -3.72
C HIS A 66 -3.16 -15.66 -4.51
N LYS A 67 -3.39 -16.25 -5.68
CA LYS A 67 -2.32 -16.73 -6.57
C LYS A 67 -1.42 -15.59 -7.02
N LYS A 68 -2.00 -14.45 -7.41
CA LYS A 68 -1.25 -13.26 -7.84
C LYS A 68 -0.41 -12.70 -6.70
N LEU A 69 -0.99 -12.55 -5.51
CA LEU A 69 -0.28 -12.08 -4.32
C LEU A 69 0.87 -13.00 -3.94
N ASN A 70 0.65 -14.32 -3.92
CA ASN A 70 1.72 -15.29 -3.63
C ASN A 70 2.84 -15.22 -4.67
N SER A 71 2.49 -15.06 -5.96
CA SER A 71 3.48 -14.91 -7.03
C SER A 71 4.26 -13.60 -6.94
N THR A 72 3.62 -12.50 -6.55
CA THR A 72 4.30 -11.23 -6.34
C THR A 72 5.19 -11.29 -5.10
N ASN A 73 4.73 -11.91 -4.02
CA ASN A 73 5.51 -12.06 -2.81
C ASN A 73 6.78 -12.89 -3.06
N SER A 74 6.67 -14.03 -3.74
CA SER A 74 7.85 -14.84 -4.08
C SER A 74 8.84 -14.11 -4.99
N PHE A 75 8.33 -13.28 -5.91
CA PHE A 75 9.19 -12.44 -6.75
C PHE A 75 9.92 -11.36 -5.94
N VAL A 76 9.23 -10.70 -5.00
CA VAL A 76 9.83 -9.72 -4.10
C VAL A 76 10.87 -10.37 -3.20
N GLU A 77 10.59 -11.55 -2.64
CA GLU A 77 11.56 -12.33 -1.86
C GLU A 77 12.79 -12.69 -2.70
N ALA A 78 12.60 -13.12 -3.96
CA ALA A 78 13.71 -13.40 -4.87
C ALA A 78 14.58 -12.15 -5.12
N LEU A 79 13.97 -11.00 -5.39
CA LEU A 79 14.69 -9.73 -5.54
C LEU A 79 15.44 -9.33 -4.27
N LEU A 80 14.81 -9.46 -3.11
CA LEU A 80 15.44 -9.16 -1.81
C LEU A 80 16.63 -10.10 -1.54
N THR A 81 16.53 -11.38 -1.90
CA THR A 81 17.66 -12.32 -1.77
C THR A 81 18.81 -11.98 -2.73
N GLU A 82 18.52 -11.57 -3.97
CA GLU A 82 19.54 -11.15 -4.93
C GLU A 82 20.24 -9.86 -4.47
N LEU A 83 19.47 -8.88 -4.00
CA LEU A 83 20.02 -7.64 -3.43
C LEU A 83 20.84 -7.91 -2.16
N SER A 84 20.35 -8.77 -1.27
CA SER A 84 21.07 -9.15 -0.03
C SER A 84 22.32 -9.97 -0.32
N SER A 85 22.32 -10.82 -1.34
CA SER A 85 23.49 -11.56 -1.82
C SER A 85 24.56 -10.61 -2.37
N ARG A 86 24.14 -9.63 -3.19
CA ARG A 86 25.03 -8.54 -3.64
C ARG A 86 25.55 -7.68 -2.49
N HIS A 87 24.74 -7.46 -1.47
CA HIS A 87 25.10 -6.66 -0.29
C HIS A 87 25.98 -7.44 0.72
N GLY A 88 25.78 -8.75 0.86
CA GLY A 88 26.50 -9.61 1.81
C GLY A 88 27.98 -9.80 1.50
N GLY A 89 28.43 -9.46 0.29
CA GLY A 89 29.86 -9.35 -0.04
C GLY A 89 30.54 -8.09 0.50
N LEU A 90 29.78 -7.11 1.01
CA LEU A 90 30.29 -5.81 1.49
C LEU A 90 30.40 -5.72 3.03
N THR A 91 29.89 -6.69 3.79
CA THR A 91 29.74 -6.57 5.25
C THR A 91 30.92 -7.06 6.08
N GLU A 92 32.06 -7.43 5.47
CA GLU A 92 33.30 -7.74 6.22
C GLU A 92 34.49 -6.82 5.92
N LYS A 93 34.38 -5.85 5.00
CA LYS A 93 35.44 -4.86 4.76
C LYS A 93 34.89 -3.48 4.47
N GLU A 94 34.86 -2.64 5.49
CA GLU A 94 35.04 -1.18 5.50
C GLU A 94 34.07 -0.55 6.53
N LYS A 95 34.52 -0.49 7.79
CA LYS A 95 33.99 0.43 8.81
C LYS A 95 34.40 1.89 8.49
N GLY A 96 34.23 2.27 7.23
CA GLY A 96 34.69 3.52 6.62
C GLY A 96 34.32 3.67 5.14
N SER A 97 33.48 2.79 4.57
CA SER A 97 33.07 2.92 3.16
C SER A 97 31.95 3.92 3.03
N ASP A 98 32.33 5.05 2.44
CA ASP A 98 31.49 6.01 1.75
C ASP A 98 30.20 5.37 1.15
N PRO A 99 29.00 5.76 1.59
CA PRO A 99 27.73 5.21 1.11
C PRO A 99 27.54 5.35 -0.41
N VAL A 100 28.31 6.24 -1.05
CA VAL A 100 28.33 6.42 -2.51
C VAL A 100 28.99 5.26 -3.25
N LYS A 101 29.97 4.55 -2.65
CA LYS A 101 30.53 3.33 -3.26
C LYS A 101 29.48 2.23 -3.40
N LEU A 102 28.52 2.19 -2.48
CA LEU A 102 27.46 1.19 -2.44
C LEU A 102 26.38 1.49 -3.49
N LEU A 103 26.09 2.77 -3.72
CA LEU A 103 25.25 3.23 -4.82
C LEU A 103 25.92 2.95 -6.18
N ASN A 104 27.21 3.26 -6.30
CA ASN A 104 28.03 3.02 -7.50
C ASN A 104 28.19 1.53 -7.84
N ALA A 105 28.16 0.64 -6.85
CA ALA A 105 28.21 -0.81 -7.06
C ALA A 105 26.85 -1.40 -7.50
N ALA A 106 25.75 -0.69 -7.22
CA ALA A 106 24.39 -1.11 -7.57
C ALA A 106 23.88 -0.50 -8.89
N THR A 107 24.53 0.55 -9.39
CA THR A 107 24.14 1.26 -10.62
C THR A 107 24.93 0.77 -11.83
N SER A 108 24.28 0.77 -13.00
CA SER A 108 24.94 0.49 -14.28
C SER A 108 25.90 1.63 -14.64
N ASP A 109 26.98 1.33 -15.37
CA ASP A 109 27.98 2.32 -15.82
C ASP A 109 27.35 3.53 -16.55
N GLU A 110 26.27 3.30 -17.30
CA GLU A 110 25.50 4.35 -17.99
C GLU A 110 24.76 5.27 -17.02
N VAL A 111 24.23 4.71 -15.93
CA VAL A 111 23.57 5.50 -14.89
C VAL A 111 24.63 6.29 -14.12
N MET A 112 25.78 5.67 -13.85
CA MET A 112 26.91 6.32 -13.17
C MET A 112 27.51 7.47 -13.99
N LEU A 113 27.42 7.45 -15.32
CA LEU A 113 27.79 8.59 -16.16
C LEU A 113 26.87 9.80 -15.95
N VAL A 114 25.60 9.57 -15.57
CA VAL A 114 24.59 10.62 -15.39
C VAL A 114 24.50 11.11 -13.96
N ILE A 115 24.71 10.23 -12.98
CA ILE A 115 24.60 10.56 -11.54
C ILE A 115 25.97 10.78 -10.87
N GLY A 116 27.06 10.34 -11.49
CA GLY A 116 28.38 10.39 -10.89
C GLY A 116 29.00 11.80 -10.83
N PRO A 117 30.13 11.95 -10.11
CA PRO A 117 30.86 13.21 -10.06
C PRO A 117 31.43 13.59 -11.42
N HIS A 118 31.20 14.85 -11.82
CA HIS A 118 31.80 15.44 -13.00
C HIS A 118 32.93 16.38 -12.60
N LYS A 119 34.14 16.14 -13.11
CA LYS A 119 35.30 17.02 -12.91
C LYS A 119 35.03 18.40 -13.52
N LEU A 120 35.38 19.44 -12.78
CA LEU A 120 35.31 20.82 -13.25
C LEU A 120 36.36 21.06 -14.35
N PRO A 121 36.03 21.78 -15.43
CA PRO A 121 36.96 22.06 -16.52
C PRO A 121 38.17 22.90 -16.10
N LEU A 122 38.04 23.65 -14.99
CA LEU A 122 39.11 24.50 -14.43
C LEU A 122 39.80 23.86 -13.20
N GLY A 123 39.48 22.61 -12.87
CA GLY A 123 39.99 21.94 -11.68
C GLY A 123 39.40 22.51 -10.38
N TYR A 124 40.19 22.48 -9.31
CA TYR A 124 39.75 22.88 -7.97
C TYR A 124 39.31 24.35 -7.93
N SER A 125 38.09 24.60 -7.47
CA SER A 125 37.63 25.96 -7.23
C SER A 125 37.59 26.26 -5.72
N PRO A 126 38.26 27.32 -5.24
CA PRO A 126 38.23 27.71 -3.83
C PRO A 126 36.83 28.08 -3.31
N ARG A 127 35.92 28.49 -4.21
CA ARG A 127 34.54 28.86 -3.86
C ARG A 127 33.67 27.63 -3.55
N MET A 128 33.87 26.55 -4.31
CA MET A 128 33.13 25.30 -4.14
C MET A 128 33.82 24.36 -3.13
N GLY A 129 35.14 24.51 -2.95
CA GLY A 129 35.94 23.62 -2.11
C GLY A 129 36.14 22.23 -2.72
N SER A 130 35.89 22.08 -4.03
CA SER A 130 36.03 20.82 -4.76
C SER A 130 36.44 21.08 -6.22
N ASP A 131 37.00 20.05 -6.84
CA ASP A 131 37.30 19.95 -8.28
C ASP A 131 36.24 19.14 -9.04
N GLU A 132 35.16 18.76 -8.35
CA GLU A 132 34.05 17.94 -8.84
C GLU A 132 32.70 18.59 -8.54
N VAL A 133 31.76 18.43 -9.46
CA VAL A 133 30.34 18.78 -9.31
C VAL A 133 29.53 17.50 -9.30
N TYR A 134 28.53 17.47 -8.43
CA TYR A 134 27.61 16.36 -8.29
C TYR A 134 26.23 16.76 -8.86
N PRO A 135 25.62 15.93 -9.72
CA PRO A 135 24.25 16.14 -10.14
C PRO A 135 23.29 16.18 -8.94
N PRO A 136 22.25 17.01 -8.97
CA PRO A 136 21.27 17.11 -7.88
C PRO A 136 20.42 15.85 -7.69
N VAL A 137 20.55 14.87 -8.59
CA VAL A 137 19.84 13.58 -8.56
C VAL A 137 20.64 12.51 -7.79
N ASP A 138 21.88 12.81 -7.40
CA ASP A 138 22.78 11.83 -6.76
C ASP A 138 22.74 11.85 -5.23
N GLY A 139 23.18 10.74 -4.62
CA GLY A 139 23.43 10.58 -3.19
C GLY A 139 24.60 11.42 -2.66
N ALA A 140 25.05 12.45 -3.36
CA ALA A 140 26.06 13.41 -2.90
C ALA A 140 25.71 14.03 -1.53
N CYS A 141 24.41 14.12 -1.24
CA CYS A 141 23.86 14.37 0.08
C CYS A 141 24.55 13.54 1.19
N LEU A 142 24.75 12.25 0.96
CA LEU A 142 25.31 11.32 1.93
C LEU A 142 26.80 11.57 2.21
N ARG A 143 27.53 12.26 1.32
CA ARG A 143 28.94 12.65 1.52
C ARG A 143 29.08 13.94 2.31
N TYR A 144 28.17 14.90 2.12
CA TYR A 144 28.23 16.21 2.75
C TYR A 144 27.19 16.33 3.87
N GLN A 145 27.22 15.38 4.81
CA GLN A 145 26.28 15.38 5.95
C GLN A 145 26.57 16.48 6.97
N GLU A 146 27.84 16.83 7.17
CA GLU A 146 28.25 17.89 8.11
C GLU A 146 27.75 19.27 7.64
N GLU A 147 27.96 19.59 6.37
CA GLU A 147 27.47 20.82 5.74
C GLU A 147 25.93 20.88 5.70
N LEU A 148 25.26 19.73 5.52
CA LEU A 148 23.81 19.69 5.69
C LEU A 148 23.41 19.96 7.14
N ALA A 149 24.06 19.32 8.11
CA ALA A 149 23.70 19.46 9.50
C ALA A 149 23.81 20.93 9.93
N GLU A 150 24.83 21.64 9.44
CA GLU A 150 24.98 23.08 9.59
C GLU A 150 23.81 23.86 8.95
N TYR A 151 23.41 23.55 7.71
CA TYR A 151 22.24 24.16 7.05
C TYR A 151 20.92 23.89 7.80
N MET A 152 20.77 22.70 8.36
CA MET A 152 19.58 22.28 9.10
C MET A 152 19.51 22.88 10.52
N THR A 153 20.52 23.63 10.96
CA THR A 153 20.44 24.40 12.22
C THR A 153 19.57 25.66 12.11
N TYR A 154 19.13 26.00 10.90
CA TYR A 154 18.36 27.22 10.68
C TYR A 154 16.98 27.15 11.33
N GLU A 155 16.55 28.26 11.89
CA GLU A 155 15.25 28.36 12.53
C GLU A 155 14.15 28.33 11.47
N VAL A 156 13.29 27.31 11.54
CA VAL A 156 12.22 27.13 10.56
C VAL A 156 11.24 28.29 10.66
N GLY A 157 11.08 29.04 9.56
CA GLY A 157 10.26 30.26 9.53
C GLY A 157 10.86 31.47 10.25
N GLY A 158 12.11 31.40 10.70
CA GLY A 158 12.89 32.54 11.18
C GLY A 158 13.51 33.36 10.04
N GLU A 159 14.21 34.44 10.41
CA GLU A 159 14.92 35.31 9.46
C GLU A 159 16.15 34.58 8.88
N CYS A 160 16.25 34.54 7.55
CA CYS A 160 17.36 33.87 6.87
C CYS A 160 18.70 34.56 7.22
N PRO A 161 19.73 33.83 7.65
CA PRO A 161 21.09 34.36 7.63
C PRO A 161 21.48 34.73 6.19
N VAL A 162 22.36 35.73 6.02
CA VAL A 162 22.89 36.07 4.68
C VAL A 162 23.92 35.01 4.29
N ASP A 163 23.44 33.89 3.77
CA ASP A 163 24.21 32.67 3.50
C ASP A 163 24.21 32.26 2.02
N ASP A 164 23.93 33.20 1.10
CA ASP A 164 23.83 32.94 -0.35
C ASP A 164 24.99 32.08 -0.92
N VAL A 165 26.21 32.31 -0.41
CA VAL A 165 27.41 31.57 -0.81
C VAL A 165 27.41 30.12 -0.31
N PHE A 166 26.86 29.90 0.88
CA PHE A 166 26.72 28.57 1.49
C PHE A 166 25.60 27.77 0.81
N ALA A 167 24.44 28.39 0.59
CA ALA A 167 23.37 27.80 -0.21
C ALA A 167 23.84 27.45 -1.63
N GLN A 168 24.57 28.35 -2.29
CA GLN A 168 25.16 28.09 -3.61
C GLN A 168 26.17 26.93 -3.58
N ARG A 169 26.97 26.81 -2.52
CA ARG A 169 27.92 25.69 -2.35
C ARG A 169 27.19 24.36 -2.19
N LEU A 170 26.10 24.33 -1.41
CA LEU A 170 25.25 23.14 -1.25
C LEU A 170 24.61 22.72 -2.58
N MET A 171 24.10 23.67 -3.37
CA MET A 171 23.58 23.43 -4.72
C MET A 171 24.61 22.77 -5.64
N LEU A 172 25.83 23.30 -5.63
CA LEU A 172 26.93 22.77 -6.45
C LEU A 172 27.43 21.39 -5.99
N LYS A 173 27.10 21.02 -4.74
CA LYS A 173 27.33 19.68 -4.18
C LYS A 173 26.13 18.74 -4.36
N GLY A 174 25.18 19.09 -5.22
CA GLY A 174 24.04 18.24 -5.57
C GLY A 174 22.88 18.30 -4.57
N ARG A 175 22.80 19.35 -3.74
CA ARG A 175 21.67 19.57 -2.83
C ARG A 175 20.87 20.79 -3.23
N GLU A 176 19.62 20.61 -3.60
CA GLU A 176 18.70 21.74 -3.68
C GLU A 176 18.40 22.24 -2.25
N PRO A 177 18.70 23.50 -1.90
CA PRO A 177 18.43 24.06 -0.59
C PRO A 177 16.91 24.11 -0.41
N LEU A 178 16.43 23.34 0.58
CA LEU A 178 15.04 23.41 0.99
C LEU A 178 14.78 24.78 1.63
N GLN A 179 13.66 25.42 1.29
CA GLN A 179 13.24 26.66 1.93
C GLN A 179 12.85 26.38 3.39
N LEU A 180 13.83 26.39 4.30
CA LEU A 180 13.60 26.21 5.74
C LEU A 180 13.19 27.54 6.41
N CYS A 181 13.71 28.66 5.91
CA CYS A 181 13.46 29.99 6.45
C CYS A 181 12.50 30.78 5.56
N GLY A 182 11.71 31.67 6.17
CA GLY A 182 10.75 32.53 5.49
C GLY A 182 11.37 33.89 5.17
N ALA A 183 10.98 34.48 4.04
CA ALA A 183 11.35 35.84 3.68
C ALA A 183 10.64 36.89 4.55
#